data_AF-A0A5J4PMK0-F1
#
_entry.id   AF-A0A5J4PMK0-F1
#
_cell.length_a   1.000
_cell.length_b   1.000
_cell.length_c   1.000
_cell.angle_alpha   90.00
_cell.angle_beta   90.00
_cell.angle_gamma   90.00
#
_symmetry.space_group_name_H-M   'P 1'
#
loop_
_entity.id
_entity.type
_entity.pdbx_description
1 polymer ?
#
loop_
_entity_poly.entity_id
_entity_poly.type
_entity_poly.pdbx_seq_one_letter_code
_entity_poly.pdbx_strand_id
1 'polypeptide(L)'
;MIFILDLVLYQYWGFRLDSTPLFYFFSSPKDALASVEAGTIVTGIGVMLVYAVILGVICNYALIRKNNIPAIPMRWKTAGIMLLAVGLLFIPIRGGFTVSVMNLSKAYYSENIRLNHAAVNPCFSFMESLFHQSDFGKQYRFMPPQEANETFGLLTDKPATDSIRELFTCPRPNVIFVILESFMSKVMESLGGMSGVAVNMDKLGNEGVLFTNFYANSFRTDRGLVAILSGYPAQPTTSIMKYPKKTQSLPSISRSLKNAGYDLQYYYGGDADFTNMRSFLVSAGFSRIISDRDFPLRERLSKWGAHDHIVFSRLVSDLESELREPFMKVIQTSS
;
A
#
# COMPACT_ATOMS: atom_id res chain seq x y z
N MET A 1 0.56 -26.43 7.12
CA MET A 1 -0.29 -25.95 8.23
C MET A 1 -0.74 -24.51 8.02
N ILE A 2 0.16 -23.52 8.06
CA ILE A 2 -0.17 -22.09 7.90
C ILE A 2 -1.01 -21.81 6.64
N PHE A 3 -0.63 -22.35 5.48
CA PHE A 3 -1.38 -22.18 4.23
C PHE A 3 -2.82 -22.72 4.29
N ILE A 4 -3.04 -23.87 4.92
CA ILE A 4 -4.38 -24.48 5.03
C ILE A 4 -5.24 -23.62 5.95
N LEU A 5 -4.68 -23.21 7.08
CA LEU A 5 -5.36 -22.37 8.06
C LEU A 5 -5.68 -20.98 7.49
N ASP A 6 -4.75 -20.39 6.73
CA ASP A 6 -4.95 -19.15 5.98
C ASP A 6 -6.11 -19.29 4.98
N LEU A 7 -6.15 -20.35 4.16
CA LEU A 7 -7.23 -20.55 3.20
C LEU A 7 -8.61 -20.65 3.85
N VAL A 8 -8.71 -21.36 4.98
CA VAL A 8 -9.97 -21.50 5.73
C VAL A 8 -10.39 -20.16 6.33
N LEU A 9 -9.49 -19.49 7.06
CA LEU A 9 -9.82 -18.23 7.75
C LEU A 9 -10.03 -17.06 6.79
N TYR A 10 -9.39 -17.07 5.63
CA TYR A 10 -9.52 -16.03 4.62
C TYR A 10 -10.97 -15.85 4.14
N GLN A 11 -11.76 -16.93 4.09
CA GLN A 11 -13.16 -16.88 3.69
C GLN A 11 -14.01 -16.03 4.64
N TYR A 12 -13.69 -16.05 5.93
CA TYR A 12 -14.42 -15.32 6.97
C TYR A 12 -13.91 -13.89 7.13
N TRP A 13 -12.60 -13.70 7.01
CA TRP A 13 -11.95 -12.46 7.42
C TRP A 13 -11.57 -11.54 6.26
N GLY A 14 -11.41 -12.09 5.05
CA GLY A 14 -11.08 -11.32 3.85
C GLY A 14 -9.65 -10.76 3.82
N PHE A 15 -8.78 -11.16 4.75
CA PHE A 15 -7.36 -10.79 4.78
C PHE A 15 -6.47 -12.01 5.07
N ARG A 16 -5.19 -11.92 4.69
CA ARG A 16 -4.21 -13.00 4.90
C ARG A 16 -3.87 -13.19 6.37
N LEU A 17 -3.59 -14.44 6.74
CA LEU A 17 -3.29 -14.87 8.08
C LEU A 17 -2.19 -14.02 8.72
N ASP A 18 -2.55 -13.43 9.85
CA ASP A 18 -1.69 -12.65 10.71
C ASP A 18 -1.81 -13.19 12.14
N SER A 19 -1.27 -12.47 13.12
CA SER A 19 -1.28 -12.87 14.53
C SER A 19 -2.65 -12.73 15.23
N THR A 20 -3.68 -12.19 14.55
CA THR A 20 -5.04 -11.99 15.09
C THR A 20 -5.69 -13.27 15.63
N PRO A 21 -5.67 -14.44 14.95
CA PRO A 21 -6.28 -15.65 15.49
C PRO A 21 -5.63 -16.14 16.78
N LEU A 22 -4.31 -15.96 16.93
CA LEU A 22 -3.65 -16.31 18.19
C LEU A 22 -4.16 -15.41 19.30
N PHE A 23 -4.25 -14.09 19.06
CA PHE A 23 -4.80 -13.17 20.05
C PHE A 23 -6.23 -13.54 20.46
N TYR A 24 -7.12 -13.78 19.49
CA TYR A 24 -8.51 -14.18 19.78
C TYR A 24 -8.60 -15.53 20.49
N PHE A 25 -7.75 -16.50 20.13
CA PHE A 25 -7.73 -17.81 20.78
C PHE A 25 -7.28 -17.72 22.23
N PHE A 26 -6.31 -16.83 22.54
CA PHE A 26 -5.84 -16.63 23.91
C PHE A 26 -6.73 -15.68 24.73
N SER A 27 -7.41 -14.72 24.10
CA SER A 27 -8.29 -13.78 24.80
C SER A 27 -9.68 -14.35 25.06
N SER A 28 -10.24 -15.07 24.08
CA SER A 28 -11.60 -15.63 24.12
C SER A 28 -11.67 -17.03 23.48
N PRO A 29 -11.09 -18.07 24.10
CA PRO A 29 -11.06 -19.43 23.54
C PRO A 29 -12.45 -19.99 23.25
N LYS A 30 -13.45 -19.66 24.08
CA LYS A 30 -14.84 -20.14 23.93
C LYS A 30 -15.50 -19.57 22.67
N ASP A 31 -15.31 -18.29 22.40
CA ASP A 31 -15.91 -17.62 21.23
C ASP A 31 -15.23 -18.07 19.93
N ALA A 32 -13.90 -18.30 19.97
CA ALA A 32 -13.14 -18.82 18.84
C ALA A 32 -13.59 -20.24 18.44
N LEU A 33 -13.84 -21.12 19.42
CA LEU A 33 -14.32 -22.48 19.18
C LEU A 33 -15.79 -22.55 18.76
N ALA A 34 -16.61 -21.58 19.19
CA ALA A 34 -18.01 -21.48 18.77
C ALA A 34 -18.17 -20.95 17.33
N SER A 35 -17.15 -20.27 16.79
CA SER A 35 -17.19 -19.61 15.49
C SER A 35 -16.88 -20.54 14.30
N VAL A 36 -16.49 -21.80 14.56
CA VAL A 36 -16.09 -22.76 13.51
C VAL A 36 -16.89 -24.05 13.66
N GLU A 37 -17.48 -24.50 12.56
CA GLU A 37 -18.20 -25.77 12.52
C GLU A 37 -17.24 -26.94 12.82
N ALA A 38 -17.64 -27.83 13.72
CA ALA A 38 -16.80 -28.96 14.15
C ALA A 38 -16.34 -29.84 12.97
N GLY A 39 -17.17 -29.99 11.94
CA GLY A 39 -16.83 -30.70 10.71
C GLY A 39 -15.64 -30.09 9.95
N THR A 40 -15.52 -28.76 9.94
CA THR A 40 -14.40 -28.04 9.31
C THR A 40 -13.10 -28.27 10.06
N ILE A 41 -13.14 -28.32 11.40
CA ILE A 41 -11.97 -28.62 12.23
C ILE A 41 -11.47 -30.04 11.95
N VAL A 42 -12.37 -31.03 11.99
CA VAL A 42 -12.02 -32.44 11.75
C VAL A 42 -11.47 -32.64 10.34
N THR A 43 -12.11 -32.04 9.34
CA THR A 43 -11.65 -32.10 7.94
C THR A 43 -10.27 -31.44 7.79
N GLY A 44 -10.07 -30.28 8.41
CA GLY A 44 -8.79 -29.57 8.41
C GLY A 44 -7.66 -30.43 9.01
N ILE A 45 -7.91 -31.08 10.15
CA ILE A 45 -6.94 -32.00 10.78
C ILE A 45 -6.64 -33.20 9.87
N GLY A 46 -7.67 -33.78 9.25
CA GLY A 46 -7.52 -34.88 8.30
C GLY A 46 -6.61 -34.52 7.12
N VAL A 47 -6.88 -33.38 6.47
CA VAL A 47 -6.07 -32.88 5.34
C VAL A 47 -4.62 -32.60 5.79
N MET A 48 -4.42 -32.06 7.00
CA MET A 48 -3.09 -31.81 7.55
C MET A 48 -2.28 -33.10 7.75
N LEU A 49 -2.91 -34.14 8.30
CA LEU A 49 -2.26 -35.44 8.51
C LEU A 49 -1.89 -36.09 7.16
N VAL A 50 -2.80 -36.09 6.19
CA VAL A 50 -2.53 -36.61 4.85
C VAL A 50 -1.37 -35.87 4.19
N TYR A 51 -1.37 -34.53 4.25
CA TYR A 51 -0.28 -33.72 3.70
C TYR A 51 1.07 -34.01 4.38
N ALA A 52 1.09 -34.14 5.70
CA ALA A 52 2.30 -34.47 6.46
C ALA A 52 2.85 -35.85 6.08
N VAL A 53 1.98 -36.85 5.91
CA VAL A 53 2.37 -38.19 5.45
C VAL A 53 2.93 -38.14 4.04
N ILE A 54 2.27 -37.46 3.10
CA ILE A 54 2.76 -37.30 1.72
C ILE A 54 4.15 -36.66 1.72
N LEU A 55 4.33 -35.57 2.46
CA LEU A 55 5.60 -34.85 2.52
C LEU A 55 6.68 -35.69 3.19
N GLY A 56 6.32 -36.45 4.24
CA GLY A 56 7.22 -37.41 4.89
C GLY A 56 7.65 -38.53 3.96
N VAL A 57 6.74 -39.08 3.15
CA VAL A 57 7.05 -40.10 2.14
C VAL A 57 7.95 -39.52 1.04
N ILE A 58 7.68 -38.31 0.55
CA ILE A 58 8.52 -37.62 -0.44
C ILE A 58 9.91 -37.36 0.13
N CYS A 59 10.02 -36.80 1.34
CA CYS A 59 11.30 -36.56 2.01
C CYS A 59 12.05 -37.87 2.25
N ASN A 60 11.38 -38.94 2.69
CA ASN A 60 11.99 -40.25 2.87
C ASN A 60 12.47 -40.83 1.52
N TYR A 61 11.66 -40.73 0.47
CA TYR A 61 12.03 -41.21 -0.86
C TYR A 61 13.15 -40.38 -1.52
N ALA A 62 13.17 -39.06 -1.31
CA ALA A 62 14.14 -38.15 -1.91
C ALA A 62 15.46 -38.06 -1.12
N LEU A 63 15.38 -38.05 0.22
CA LEU A 63 16.54 -37.86 1.12
C LEU A 63 17.12 -39.17 1.64
N ILE A 64 16.30 -40.20 1.85
CA ILE A 64 16.74 -41.46 2.50
C ILE A 64 16.99 -42.57 1.47
N ARG A 65 16.35 -42.53 0.28
CA ARG A 65 16.53 -43.56 -0.78
C ARG A 65 17.65 -43.29 -1.79
N LYS A 66 18.56 -42.34 -1.56
CA LYS A 66 19.80 -42.18 -2.37
C LYS A 66 21.06 -41.87 -1.52
N ASN A 67 21.78 -42.96 -1.24
CA ASN A 67 23.24 -43.21 -1.17
C ASN A 67 24.25 -42.23 -0.56
N ASN A 68 25.19 -42.84 0.19
CA ASN A 68 26.61 -42.50 0.35
C ASN A 68 26.98 -41.12 -0.21
N ILE A 69 26.80 -40.08 0.60
CA ILE A 69 27.28 -38.74 0.27
C ILE A 69 28.81 -38.87 0.12
N PRO A 70 29.37 -38.78 -1.11
CA PRO A 70 30.81 -38.86 -1.25
C PRO A 70 31.44 -37.70 -0.49
N ALA A 71 32.52 -37.98 0.26
CA ALA A 71 33.28 -36.92 0.91
C ALA A 71 33.78 -35.95 -0.16
N ILE A 72 33.26 -34.71 -0.15
CA ILE A 72 33.59 -33.73 -1.18
C ILE A 72 35.06 -33.31 -0.97
N PRO A 73 35.98 -33.63 -1.90
CA PRO A 73 37.42 -33.45 -1.67
C PRO A 73 37.85 -31.99 -1.66
N MET A 74 37.01 -31.06 -2.14
CA MET A 74 37.41 -29.68 -2.45
C MET A 74 36.56 -28.66 -1.67
N ARG A 75 36.64 -28.74 -0.33
CA ARG A 75 35.83 -27.98 0.65
C ARG A 75 35.85 -26.47 0.43
N TRP A 76 36.97 -25.88 -0.02
CA TRP A 76 37.08 -24.44 -0.26
C TRP A 76 36.38 -24.00 -1.55
N LYS A 77 36.36 -24.81 -2.61
CA LYS A 77 35.60 -24.48 -3.83
C LYS A 77 34.10 -24.56 -3.56
N THR A 78 33.65 -25.57 -2.82
CA THR A 78 32.25 -25.65 -2.39
C THR A 78 31.88 -24.52 -1.43
N ALA A 79 32.76 -24.15 -0.51
CA ALA A 79 32.54 -22.99 0.37
C ALA A 79 32.43 -21.69 -0.44
N GLY A 80 33.31 -21.48 -1.43
CA GLY A 80 33.25 -20.34 -2.34
C GLY A 80 31.95 -20.28 -3.15
N ILE A 81 31.51 -21.42 -3.71
CA ILE A 81 30.23 -21.50 -4.44
C ILE A 81 29.05 -21.23 -3.51
N MET A 82 29.04 -21.80 -2.30
CA MET A 82 27.98 -21.56 -1.33
C MET A 82 27.95 -20.09 -0.87
N LEU A 83 29.12 -19.48 -0.64
CA LEU A 83 29.22 -18.06 -0.32
C LEU A 83 28.68 -17.19 -1.45
N LEU A 84 29.03 -17.51 -2.70
CA LEU A 84 28.49 -16.81 -3.86
C LEU A 84 26.98 -17.01 -3.97
N ALA A 85 26.46 -18.23 -3.78
CA ALA A 85 25.03 -18.51 -3.81
C ALA A 85 24.29 -17.73 -2.71
N VAL A 86 24.82 -17.70 -1.49
CA VAL A 86 24.29 -16.88 -0.39
C VAL A 86 24.35 -15.39 -0.74
N GLY A 87 25.45 -14.92 -1.32
CA GLY A 87 25.59 -13.54 -1.80
C GLY A 87 24.55 -13.19 -2.88
N LEU A 88 24.29 -14.10 -3.80
CA LEU A 88 23.30 -13.91 -4.87
C LEU A 88 21.86 -13.89 -4.34
N LEU A 89 21.55 -14.55 -3.20
CA LEU A 89 20.24 -14.49 -2.56
C LEU A 89 19.87 -13.08 -2.07
N PHE A 90 20.83 -12.19 -1.83
CA PHE A 90 20.54 -10.81 -1.45
C PHE A 90 19.73 -10.06 -2.52
N ILE A 91 19.95 -10.36 -3.81
CA ILE A 91 19.27 -9.67 -4.91
C ILE A 91 17.74 -9.94 -4.88
N PRO A 92 17.25 -11.20 -4.88
CA PRO A 92 15.81 -11.47 -4.78
C PRO A 92 15.23 -11.09 -3.41
N ILE A 93 15.97 -11.23 -2.30
CA ILE A 93 15.50 -10.80 -0.98
C ILE A 93 15.25 -9.29 -0.94
N ARG A 94 16.20 -8.50 -1.47
CA ARG A 94 16.05 -7.05 -1.58
C ARG A 94 15.00 -6.66 -2.62
N GLY A 95 14.71 -7.53 -3.57
CA GLY A 95 13.69 -7.33 -4.60
C GLY A 95 14.17 -6.55 -5.83
N GLY A 96 15.47 -6.64 -6.15
CA GLY A 96 16.07 -6.07 -7.35
C GLY A 96 17.10 -4.96 -7.09
N PHE A 97 17.41 -4.18 -8.13
CA PHE A 97 18.39 -3.09 -8.06
C PHE A 97 17.77 -1.69 -7.92
N THR A 98 16.44 -1.59 -7.96
CA THR A 98 15.66 -0.34 -7.88
C THR A 98 15.71 0.29 -6.48
N VAL A 99 15.25 1.54 -6.36
CA VAL A 99 15.22 2.26 -5.07
C VAL A 99 14.27 1.58 -4.06
N SER A 100 13.15 1.02 -4.52
CA SER A 100 12.25 0.26 -3.66
C SER A 100 12.85 -1.10 -3.26
N VAL A 101 12.72 -1.43 -1.98
CA VAL A 101 12.97 -2.78 -1.46
C VAL A 101 11.71 -3.63 -1.57
N MET A 102 11.87 -4.96 -1.52
CA MET A 102 10.78 -5.91 -1.50
C MET A 102 9.75 -5.55 -0.42
N ASN A 103 8.49 -5.43 -0.82
CA ASN A 103 7.39 -5.11 0.07
C ASN A 103 6.08 -5.70 -0.46
N LEU A 104 5.04 -5.70 0.38
CA LEU A 104 3.74 -6.31 0.06
C LEU A 104 3.07 -5.71 -1.18
N SER A 105 3.36 -4.45 -1.52
CA SER A 105 2.72 -3.79 -2.66
C SER A 105 3.13 -4.36 -4.01
N LYS A 106 4.28 -5.05 -4.10
CA LYS A 106 4.67 -5.77 -5.32
C LYS A 106 3.68 -6.90 -5.67
N ALA A 107 2.89 -7.38 -4.71
CA ALA A 107 1.84 -8.38 -4.92
C ALA A 107 0.50 -7.78 -5.37
N TYR A 108 0.36 -6.45 -5.46
CA TYR A 108 -0.88 -5.77 -5.84
C TYR A 108 -0.89 -5.40 -7.33
N TYR A 109 -1.33 -6.33 -8.17
CA TYR A 109 -1.32 -6.20 -9.64
C TYR A 109 -2.72 -6.13 -10.26
N SER A 110 -3.78 -6.40 -9.48
CA SER A 110 -5.16 -6.48 -9.95
C SER A 110 -6.08 -5.58 -9.13
N GLU A 111 -7.15 -5.07 -9.76
CA GLU A 111 -8.28 -4.45 -9.03
C GLU A 111 -8.96 -5.45 -8.08
N ASN A 112 -8.88 -6.75 -8.37
CA ASN A 112 -9.41 -7.78 -7.49
C ASN A 112 -8.42 -8.06 -6.35
N ILE A 113 -8.76 -7.56 -5.16
CA ILE A 113 -7.97 -7.73 -3.93
C ILE A 113 -7.65 -9.21 -3.63
N ARG A 114 -8.54 -10.15 -3.96
CA ARG A 114 -8.32 -11.58 -3.70
C ARG A 114 -7.16 -12.14 -4.52
N LEU A 115 -6.99 -11.67 -5.76
CA LEU A 115 -5.88 -12.07 -6.62
C LEU A 115 -4.55 -11.53 -6.10
N ASN A 116 -4.56 -10.29 -5.58
CA ASN A 116 -3.39 -9.69 -4.94
C ASN A 116 -2.98 -10.47 -3.68
N HIS A 117 -3.96 -10.75 -2.82
CA HIS A 117 -3.72 -11.56 -1.62
C HIS A 117 -3.18 -12.94 -1.99
N ALA A 118 -3.63 -13.58 -3.08
CA ALA A 118 -3.13 -14.89 -3.54
C ALA A 118 -1.63 -14.92 -3.87
N ALA A 119 -1.05 -13.78 -4.25
CA ALA A 119 0.38 -13.66 -4.50
C ALA A 119 1.22 -13.47 -3.21
N VAL A 120 0.58 -13.23 -2.06
CA VAL A 120 1.27 -13.03 -0.78
C VAL A 120 1.52 -14.37 -0.08
N ASN A 121 2.72 -14.57 0.45
CA ASN A 121 3.07 -15.75 1.23
C ASN A 121 2.50 -15.65 2.67
N PRO A 122 1.53 -16.48 3.06
CA PRO A 122 0.90 -16.42 4.38
C PRO A 122 1.85 -16.78 5.53
N CYS A 123 2.89 -17.61 5.31
CA CYS A 123 3.90 -17.87 6.34
C CYS A 123 4.70 -16.61 6.66
N PHE A 124 5.09 -15.87 5.62
CA PHE A 124 5.82 -14.62 5.79
C PHE A 124 4.95 -13.56 6.45
N SER A 125 3.69 -13.38 6.00
CA SER A 125 2.73 -12.45 6.62
C SER A 125 2.49 -12.75 8.09
N PHE A 126 2.32 -14.03 8.43
CA PHE A 126 2.13 -14.46 9.81
C PHE A 126 3.35 -14.19 10.69
N MET A 127 4.55 -14.57 10.22
CA MET A 127 5.80 -14.30 10.94
C MET A 127 6.06 -12.80 11.09
N GLU A 128 5.91 -12.02 10.01
CA GLU A 128 6.08 -10.57 10.04
C GLU A 128 5.15 -9.94 11.08
N SER A 129 3.86 -10.32 11.05
CA SER A 129 2.89 -9.83 12.02
C SER A 129 3.23 -10.23 13.45
N LEU A 130 3.77 -11.42 13.70
CA LEU A 130 4.18 -11.84 15.04
C LEU A 130 5.38 -11.06 15.57
N PHE A 131 6.39 -10.83 14.73
CA PHE A 131 7.64 -10.20 15.16
C PHE A 131 7.60 -8.66 15.11
N HIS A 132 6.70 -8.06 14.32
CA HIS A 132 6.63 -6.62 14.10
C HIS A 132 5.35 -5.97 14.67
N GLN A 133 4.77 -6.54 15.73
CA GLN A 133 3.72 -5.86 16.50
C GLN A 133 4.28 -4.67 17.27
N SER A 134 4.02 -3.46 16.76
CA SER A 134 4.25 -2.23 17.50
C SER A 134 3.01 -1.86 18.31
N ASP A 135 3.14 -1.73 19.63
CA ASP A 135 2.08 -1.27 20.52
C ASP A 135 1.91 0.27 20.41
N PHE A 136 1.40 0.72 19.26
CA PHE A 136 1.12 2.14 19.03
C PHE A 136 0.10 2.71 20.02
N GLY A 137 -0.78 1.84 20.57
CA GLY A 137 -1.79 2.22 21.54
C GLY A 137 -1.17 2.80 22.81
N LYS A 138 -0.09 2.21 23.32
CA LYS A 138 0.67 2.75 24.46
C LYS A 138 1.55 3.95 24.09
N GLN A 139 2.10 3.98 22.89
CA GLN A 139 2.99 5.07 22.45
C GLN A 139 2.29 6.42 22.34
N TYR A 140 0.97 6.43 22.11
CA TYR A 140 0.21 7.65 21.81
C TYR A 140 -1.00 7.88 22.73
N ARG A 141 -1.05 7.23 23.90
CA ARG A 141 -2.08 7.47 24.90
C ARG A 141 -1.69 8.62 25.82
N PHE A 142 -1.87 9.85 25.34
CA PHE A 142 -1.54 11.06 26.10
C PHE A 142 -2.62 11.49 27.09
N MET A 143 -3.84 10.97 26.95
CA MET A 143 -5.00 11.31 27.78
C MET A 143 -5.95 10.10 27.91
N PRO A 144 -6.83 10.07 28.93
CA PRO A 144 -7.87 9.06 29.07
C PRO A 144 -8.76 8.95 27.82
N PRO A 145 -9.29 7.75 27.50
CA PRO A 145 -10.12 7.56 26.30
C PRO A 145 -11.33 8.47 26.20
N GLN A 146 -11.96 8.82 27.33
CA GLN A 146 -13.11 9.71 27.35
C GLN A 146 -12.73 11.14 26.93
N GLU A 147 -11.69 11.70 27.55
CA GLU A 147 -11.16 13.03 27.21
C GLU A 147 -10.70 13.11 25.74
N ALA A 148 -10.07 12.04 25.24
CA ALA A 148 -9.68 11.95 23.83
C ALA A 148 -10.88 12.00 22.88
N ASN A 149 -11.94 11.25 23.19
CA ASN A 149 -13.15 11.21 22.38
C ASN A 149 -13.90 12.54 22.42
N GLU A 150 -13.98 13.19 23.59
CA GLU A 150 -14.60 14.51 23.75
C GLU A 150 -13.82 15.57 22.94
N THR A 151 -12.50 15.60 23.07
CA THR A 151 -11.63 16.52 22.32
C THR A 151 -11.74 16.28 20.81
N PHE A 152 -11.70 15.02 20.37
CA PHE A 152 -11.84 14.68 18.96
C PHE A 152 -13.23 15.02 18.41
N GLY A 153 -14.28 14.87 19.23
CA GLY A 153 -15.65 15.25 18.87
C GLY A 153 -15.85 16.75 18.62
N LEU A 154 -14.95 17.60 19.14
CA LEU A 154 -14.92 19.04 18.82
C LEU A 154 -14.28 19.32 17.45
N LEU A 155 -13.45 18.40 16.95
CA LEU A 155 -12.72 18.52 15.67
C LEU A 155 -13.44 17.83 14.51
N THR A 156 -14.35 16.90 14.80
CA THR A 156 -15.19 16.29 13.78
C THR A 156 -16.18 17.32 13.25
N ASP A 157 -16.19 17.48 11.93
CA ASP A 157 -17.14 18.37 11.26
C ASP A 157 -18.57 17.94 11.60
N LYS A 158 -19.32 18.85 12.22
CA LYS A 158 -20.75 18.67 12.43
C LYS A 158 -21.40 19.33 11.22
N PRO A 159 -22.09 18.57 10.35
CA PRO A 159 -22.69 19.16 9.16
C PRO A 159 -23.56 20.35 9.59
N ALA A 160 -23.23 21.54 9.09
CA ALA A 160 -23.95 22.76 9.46
C ALA A 160 -25.42 22.74 9.01
N THR A 161 -25.76 21.84 8.08
CA THR A 161 -27.09 21.54 7.54
C THR A 161 -27.09 20.12 6.95
N ASP A 162 -28.27 19.51 6.82
CA ASP A 162 -28.45 18.17 6.23
C ASP A 162 -28.11 18.11 4.72
N SER A 163 -27.81 19.25 4.08
CA SER A 163 -27.49 19.35 2.66
C SER A 163 -26.17 20.08 2.41
N ILE A 164 -25.29 19.49 1.62
CA ILE A 164 -24.10 20.17 1.09
C ILE A 164 -24.58 21.15 0.00
N ARG A 165 -24.19 22.43 0.10
CA ARG A 165 -24.51 23.43 -0.92
C ARG A 165 -23.89 23.03 -2.25
N GLU A 166 -24.68 23.02 -3.32
CA GLU A 166 -24.16 22.76 -4.67
C GLU A 166 -23.21 23.90 -5.08
N LEU A 167 -21.92 23.57 -5.24
CA LEU A 167 -20.88 24.52 -5.64
C LEU A 167 -20.64 24.50 -7.15
N PHE A 168 -20.93 23.40 -7.82
CA PHE A 168 -20.66 23.21 -9.25
C PHE A 168 -21.95 23.29 -10.07
N THR A 169 -21.85 23.90 -11.25
CA THR A 169 -22.93 23.92 -12.24
C THR A 169 -23.02 22.62 -13.04
N CYS A 170 -21.93 21.85 -13.09
CA CYS A 170 -21.88 20.50 -13.64
C CYS A 170 -21.99 19.48 -12.50
N PRO A 171 -22.98 18.57 -12.52
CA PRO A 171 -23.19 17.60 -11.43
C PRO A 171 -22.09 16.52 -11.35
N ARG A 172 -21.36 16.29 -12.45
CA ARG A 172 -20.33 15.24 -12.54
C ARG A 172 -19.09 15.74 -13.30
N PRO A 173 -18.34 16.71 -12.77
CA PRO A 173 -17.17 17.24 -13.45
C PRO A 173 -16.04 16.19 -13.48
N ASN A 174 -15.17 16.28 -14.47
CA ASN A 174 -13.86 15.64 -14.43
C ASN A 174 -13.00 16.28 -13.33
N VAL A 175 -12.20 15.46 -12.63
CA VAL A 175 -11.37 15.92 -11.51
C VAL A 175 -9.91 15.59 -11.80
N ILE A 176 -9.04 16.59 -11.72
CA ILE A 176 -7.59 16.41 -11.83
C ILE A 176 -6.94 16.88 -10.52
N PHE A 177 -6.26 15.97 -9.84
CA PHE A 177 -5.39 16.31 -8.72
C PHE A 177 -3.95 16.40 -9.20
N VAL A 178 -3.31 17.54 -8.94
CA VAL A 178 -1.88 17.73 -9.14
C VAL A 178 -1.22 17.80 -7.77
N ILE A 179 -0.50 16.74 -7.40
CA ILE A 179 0.21 16.62 -6.13
C ILE A 179 1.67 17.02 -6.36
N LEU A 180 2.04 18.16 -5.78
CA LEU A 180 3.39 18.72 -5.90
C LEU A 180 4.28 18.21 -4.76
N GLU A 181 5.24 17.37 -5.11
CA GLU A 181 6.23 16.82 -4.19
C GLU A 181 7.14 17.92 -3.61
N SER A 182 7.33 17.90 -2.29
CA SER A 182 8.19 18.83 -1.54
C SER A 182 7.95 20.33 -1.81
N PHE A 183 6.75 20.69 -2.28
CA PHE A 183 6.39 22.07 -2.59
C PHE A 183 5.95 22.84 -1.34
N MET A 184 6.60 23.98 -1.07
CA MET A 184 6.38 24.78 0.14
C MET A 184 5.99 26.22 -0.20
N SER A 185 5.22 26.88 0.67
CA SER A 185 4.80 28.28 0.45
C SER A 185 5.96 29.25 0.20
N LYS A 186 7.15 28.97 0.75
CA LYS A 186 8.36 29.79 0.56
C LYS A 186 8.82 29.90 -0.91
N VAL A 187 8.35 29.05 -1.81
CA VAL A 187 8.70 29.15 -3.25
C VAL A 187 7.67 29.94 -4.07
N MET A 188 6.56 30.39 -3.46
CA MET A 188 5.53 31.19 -4.13
C MET A 188 5.52 32.62 -3.60
N GLU A 189 5.56 33.59 -4.50
CA GLU A 189 5.57 35.01 -4.13
C GLU A 189 4.23 35.44 -3.51
N SER A 190 3.11 34.93 -4.04
CA SER A 190 1.75 35.23 -3.54
C SER A 190 1.52 34.74 -2.11
N LEU A 191 2.38 33.85 -1.59
CA LEU A 191 2.37 33.37 -0.20
C LEU A 191 3.47 34.02 0.66
N GLY A 192 4.11 35.09 0.20
CA GLY A 192 5.21 35.78 0.88
C GLY A 192 6.56 35.05 0.76
N GLY A 193 6.69 34.16 -0.22
CA GLY A 193 7.92 33.43 -0.52
C GLY A 193 8.89 34.20 -1.42
N MET A 194 9.81 33.46 -2.05
CA MET A 194 10.84 34.00 -2.93
C MET A 194 10.24 34.43 -4.28
N SER A 195 10.56 35.66 -4.70
CA SER A 195 10.13 36.18 -6.00
C SER A 195 10.79 35.44 -7.17
N GLY A 196 10.02 35.24 -8.24
CA GLY A 196 10.52 34.68 -9.50
C GLY A 196 10.78 33.17 -9.52
N VAL A 197 10.38 32.42 -8.47
CA VAL A 197 10.61 30.96 -8.39
C VAL A 197 9.45 30.16 -8.99
N ALA A 198 8.26 30.23 -8.41
CA ALA A 198 7.08 29.48 -8.87
C ALA A 198 6.11 30.33 -9.69
N VAL A 199 6.62 31.11 -10.66
CA VAL A 199 5.86 32.14 -11.41
C VAL A 199 4.56 31.60 -12.04
N ASN A 200 4.59 30.40 -12.62
CA ASN A 200 3.40 29.80 -13.20
C ASN A 200 2.37 29.39 -12.13
N MET A 201 2.83 28.96 -10.95
CA MET A 201 1.94 28.62 -9.83
C MET A 201 1.33 29.88 -9.21
N ASP A 202 2.10 30.97 -9.10
CA ASP A 202 1.59 32.26 -8.66
C ASP A 202 0.49 32.77 -9.60
N LYS A 203 0.66 32.61 -10.92
CA LYS A 203 -0.39 32.93 -11.89
C LYS A 203 -1.66 32.10 -11.66
N LEU A 204 -1.54 30.79 -11.48
CA LEU A 204 -2.69 29.91 -11.19
C LEU A 204 -3.40 30.29 -9.88
N GLY A 205 -2.64 30.70 -8.85
CA GLY A 205 -3.19 31.18 -7.59
C GLY A 205 -4.05 32.43 -7.73
N ASN A 206 -3.75 33.30 -8.70
CA ASN A 206 -4.51 34.52 -8.99
C ASN A 206 -5.76 34.28 -9.85
N GLU A 207 -5.81 33.20 -10.62
CA GLU A 207 -6.94 32.84 -11.49
C GLU A 207 -7.95 31.91 -10.78
N GLY A 208 -7.58 31.32 -9.64
CA GLY A 208 -8.38 30.33 -8.92
C GLY A 208 -8.62 30.66 -7.45
N VAL A 209 -8.89 29.63 -6.66
CA VAL A 209 -9.04 29.73 -5.21
C VAL A 209 -7.73 29.33 -4.54
N LEU A 210 -7.02 30.30 -3.98
CA LEU A 210 -5.79 30.08 -3.23
C LEU A 210 -6.08 30.04 -1.72
N PHE A 211 -5.71 28.95 -1.07
CA PHE A 211 -5.75 28.85 0.39
C PHE A 211 -4.41 29.29 0.99
N THR A 212 -4.38 30.48 1.60
CA THR A 212 -3.16 31.07 2.19
C THR A 212 -2.76 30.45 3.54
N ASN A 213 -3.70 29.75 4.19
CA ASN A 213 -3.49 29.07 5.47
C ASN A 213 -3.69 27.56 5.31
N PHE A 214 -2.99 26.97 4.35
CA PHE A 214 -3.01 25.55 4.05
C PHE A 214 -1.74 24.86 4.55
N TYR A 215 -1.90 23.88 5.44
CA TYR A 215 -0.78 23.21 6.09
C TYR A 215 -0.74 21.74 5.71
N ALA A 216 0.45 21.28 5.30
CA ALA A 216 0.66 19.86 5.07
C ALA A 216 0.48 19.08 6.37
N ASN A 217 -0.28 17.99 6.30
CA ASN A 217 -0.51 17.13 7.45
C ASN A 217 0.77 16.36 7.85
N SER A 218 1.72 16.23 6.92
CA SER A 218 3.02 15.62 7.18
C SER A 218 4.09 16.13 6.21
N PHE A 219 5.35 15.88 6.56
CA PHE A 219 6.54 16.20 5.74
C PHE A 219 6.98 15.03 4.83
N ARG A 220 6.19 13.96 4.73
CA ARG A 220 6.49 12.79 3.91
C ARG A 220 5.35 12.44 2.97
N THR A 221 5.70 12.05 1.75
CA THR A 221 4.79 11.60 0.68
C THR A 221 3.84 10.50 1.13
N ASP A 222 4.36 9.45 1.79
CA ASP A 222 3.58 8.28 2.25
C ASP A 222 2.55 8.60 3.36
N ARG A 223 2.52 9.83 3.84
CA ARG A 223 1.52 10.34 4.79
C ARG A 223 0.67 11.42 4.15
N GLY A 224 1.28 12.30 3.35
CA GLY A 224 0.59 13.33 2.57
C GLY A 224 -0.44 12.74 1.61
N LEU A 225 -0.10 11.67 0.88
CA LEU A 225 -1.02 11.02 -0.05
C LEU A 225 -2.28 10.48 0.65
N VAL A 226 -2.11 9.87 1.83
CA VAL A 226 -3.24 9.36 2.61
C VAL A 226 -4.08 10.51 3.18
N ALA A 227 -3.47 11.62 3.59
CA ALA A 227 -4.21 12.79 4.03
C ALA A 227 -5.03 13.40 2.87
N ILE A 228 -4.45 13.51 1.68
CA ILE A 228 -5.11 14.08 0.49
C ILE A 228 -6.26 13.19 0.02
N LEU A 229 -6.03 11.89 -0.15
CA LEU A 229 -6.99 10.99 -0.78
C LEU A 229 -7.98 10.37 0.20
N SER A 230 -7.59 10.18 1.47
CA SER A 230 -8.39 9.49 2.49
C SER A 230 -8.84 10.41 3.63
N GLY A 231 -8.40 11.67 3.68
CA GLY A 231 -8.68 12.55 4.81
C GLY A 231 -8.13 12.01 6.14
N TYR A 232 -7.14 11.11 6.07
CA TYR A 232 -6.63 10.41 7.25
C TYR A 232 -5.48 11.20 7.87
N PRO A 233 -5.59 11.64 9.14
CA PRO A 233 -4.50 12.33 9.81
C PRO A 233 -3.24 11.47 9.90
N ALA A 234 -2.10 12.06 9.62
CA ALA A 234 -0.79 11.43 9.65
C ALA A 234 -0.38 11.09 11.07
N GLN A 235 0.27 9.93 11.23
CA GLN A 235 0.85 9.53 12.50
C GLN A 235 2.25 10.15 12.66
N PRO A 236 2.70 10.43 13.89
CA PRO A 236 4.02 11.03 14.13
C PRO A 236 5.19 10.19 13.58
N THR A 237 5.23 8.89 13.90
CA THR A 237 6.40 8.03 13.61
C THR A 237 6.19 7.01 12.49
N THR A 238 4.95 6.69 12.15
CA THR A 238 4.63 5.64 11.18
C THR A 238 3.77 6.16 10.03
N SER A 239 3.65 5.38 8.96
CA SER A 239 2.64 5.60 7.92
C SER A 239 1.69 4.41 7.93
N ILE A 240 0.41 4.70 7.78
CA ILE A 240 -0.61 3.65 7.63
C ILE A 240 -0.40 2.82 6.36
N MET A 241 0.29 3.34 5.34
CA MET A 241 0.63 2.60 4.11
C MET A 241 1.53 1.39 4.37
N LYS A 242 2.24 1.34 5.51
CA LYS A 242 2.95 0.13 5.96
C LYS A 242 2.01 -1.01 6.35
N TYR A 243 0.72 -0.75 6.50
CA TYR A 243 -0.30 -1.72 6.90
C TYR A 243 -1.37 -1.87 5.81
N PRO A 244 -1.08 -2.60 4.70
CA PRO A 244 -2.04 -2.83 3.61
C PRO A 244 -3.43 -3.31 4.09
N LYS A 245 -3.46 -4.15 5.13
CA LYS A 245 -4.69 -4.62 5.80
C LYS A 245 -5.57 -3.47 6.34
N LYS A 246 -4.96 -2.37 6.79
CA LYS A 246 -5.69 -1.19 7.27
C LYS A 246 -6.05 -0.26 6.12
N THR A 247 -5.14 -0.05 5.16
CA THR A 247 -5.41 0.85 4.02
C THR A 247 -6.51 0.33 3.10
N GLN A 248 -6.69 -0.99 2.98
CA GLN A 248 -7.81 -1.55 2.19
C GLN A 248 -9.18 -1.12 2.70
N SER A 249 -9.34 -0.84 4.00
CA SER A 249 -10.60 -0.40 4.60
C SER A 249 -10.69 1.11 4.80
N LEU A 250 -9.65 1.88 4.46
CA LEU A 250 -9.71 3.33 4.61
C LEU A 250 -10.73 3.94 3.64
N PRO A 251 -11.58 4.88 4.10
CA PRO A 251 -12.36 5.70 3.19
C PRO A 251 -11.42 6.50 2.30
N SER A 252 -11.83 6.78 1.07
CA SER A 252 -11.10 7.69 0.17
C SER A 252 -12.04 8.35 -0.81
N ILE A 253 -11.74 9.60 -1.18
CA ILE A 253 -12.47 10.32 -2.22
C ILE A 253 -12.41 9.57 -3.55
N SER A 254 -11.28 8.95 -3.85
CA SER A 254 -11.10 8.11 -5.03
C SER A 254 -12.08 6.93 -5.02
N ARG A 255 -12.22 6.21 -3.89
CA ARG A 255 -13.17 5.10 -3.83
C ARG A 255 -14.61 5.57 -3.95
N SER A 256 -14.96 6.70 -3.35
CA SER A 256 -16.29 7.32 -3.51
C SER A 256 -16.58 7.66 -4.97
N LEU A 257 -15.61 8.26 -5.69
CA LEU A 257 -15.74 8.58 -7.11
C LEU A 257 -15.79 7.33 -7.99
N LYS A 258 -14.99 6.30 -7.69
CA LYS A 258 -15.05 5.00 -8.38
C LYS A 258 -16.43 4.35 -8.24
N ASN A 259 -17.00 4.36 -7.03
CA ASN A 259 -18.35 3.86 -6.77
C ASN A 259 -19.43 4.69 -7.48
N ALA A 260 -19.18 5.99 -7.68
CA ALA A 260 -20.03 6.85 -8.51
C ALA A 260 -19.86 6.60 -10.03
N GLY A 261 -18.93 5.73 -10.45
CA GLY A 261 -18.70 5.35 -11.84
C GLY A 261 -17.61 6.16 -12.57
N TYR A 262 -16.76 6.87 -11.84
CA TYR A 262 -15.62 7.58 -12.44
C TYR A 262 -14.52 6.61 -12.89
N ASP A 263 -13.86 6.92 -14.01
CA ASP A 263 -12.59 6.27 -14.36
C ASP A 263 -11.44 6.87 -13.54
N LEU A 264 -10.61 6.02 -12.93
CA LEU A 264 -9.59 6.46 -11.98
C LEU A 264 -8.20 6.06 -12.46
N GLN A 265 -7.34 7.07 -12.61
CA GLN A 265 -5.97 6.87 -13.05
C GLN A 265 -4.98 7.66 -12.19
N TYR A 266 -3.82 7.07 -11.96
CA TYR A 266 -2.72 7.66 -11.19
C TYR A 266 -1.46 7.71 -12.04
N TYR A 267 -0.81 8.87 -12.10
CA TYR A 267 0.38 9.14 -12.90
C TYR A 267 1.54 9.50 -11.97
N TYR A 268 2.63 8.73 -12.06
CA TYR A 268 3.82 8.94 -11.25
C TYR A 268 5.07 8.59 -12.06
N GLY A 269 6.10 9.44 -12.00
CA GLY A 269 7.36 9.17 -12.71
C GLY A 269 8.19 8.06 -12.08
N GLY A 270 7.99 7.80 -10.79
CA GLY A 270 8.79 6.88 -10.00
C GLY A 270 8.20 5.50 -9.79
N ASP A 271 8.85 4.75 -8.90
CA ASP A 271 8.46 3.40 -8.54
C ASP A 271 7.23 3.41 -7.63
N ALA A 272 6.07 3.00 -8.17
CA ALA A 272 4.84 2.96 -7.38
C ALA A 272 4.85 1.90 -6.26
N ASP A 273 5.84 1.00 -6.19
CA ASP A 273 6.02 0.09 -5.05
C ASP A 273 6.72 0.78 -3.87
N PHE A 274 7.30 1.97 -4.06
CA PHE A 274 7.99 2.70 -3.01
C PHE A 274 7.05 3.00 -1.83
N THR A 275 7.49 2.67 -0.62
CA THR A 275 6.73 2.88 0.64
C THR A 275 5.30 2.31 0.64
N ASN A 276 5.08 1.21 -0.09
CA ASN A 276 3.79 0.54 -0.25
C ASN A 276 2.70 1.33 -1.00
N MET A 277 3.09 2.26 -1.88
CA MET A 277 2.13 3.11 -2.59
C MET A 277 1.14 2.34 -3.48
N ARG A 278 1.60 1.34 -4.23
CA ARG A 278 0.73 0.58 -5.13
C ARG A 278 -0.40 -0.13 -4.38
N SER A 279 -0.13 -0.74 -3.22
CA SER A 279 -1.19 -1.40 -2.44
C SER A 279 -2.26 -0.41 -1.96
N PHE A 280 -1.85 0.79 -1.55
CA PHE A 280 -2.76 1.86 -1.17
C PHE A 280 -3.59 2.36 -2.36
N LEU A 281 -2.95 2.67 -3.49
CA LEU A 281 -3.64 3.18 -4.68
C LEU A 281 -4.63 2.16 -5.27
N VAL A 282 -4.22 0.90 -5.42
CA VAL A 282 -5.12 -0.17 -5.87
C VAL A 282 -6.29 -0.33 -4.91
N SER A 283 -6.02 -0.31 -3.60
CA SER A 283 -7.09 -0.33 -2.60
C SER A 283 -8.02 0.87 -2.75
N ALA A 284 -7.48 2.07 -2.95
CA ALA A 284 -8.24 3.30 -3.08
C ALA A 284 -9.08 3.40 -4.38
N GLY A 285 -9.04 2.39 -5.25
CA GLY A 285 -9.91 2.25 -6.41
C GLY A 285 -9.29 2.67 -7.74
N PHE A 286 -7.98 2.95 -7.77
CA PHE A 286 -7.28 3.26 -9.02
C PHE A 286 -7.12 2.02 -9.87
N SER A 287 -7.75 2.05 -11.06
CA SER A 287 -7.71 0.96 -12.04
C SER A 287 -6.43 0.98 -12.87
N ARG A 288 -5.89 2.16 -13.15
CA ARG A 288 -4.66 2.34 -13.94
C ARG A 288 -3.64 3.17 -13.15
N ILE A 289 -2.46 2.61 -12.93
CA ILE A 289 -1.34 3.28 -12.26
C ILE A 289 -0.18 3.31 -13.25
N ILE A 290 0.07 4.47 -13.85
CA ILE A 290 1.19 4.75 -14.74
C ILE A 290 2.39 5.07 -13.84
N SER A 291 3.42 4.23 -13.87
CA SER A 291 4.64 4.38 -13.06
C SER A 291 5.91 4.35 -13.92
N ASP A 292 7.08 4.41 -13.29
CA ASP A 292 8.40 4.26 -13.93
C ASP A 292 8.51 3.17 -15.00
N ARG A 293 7.81 2.03 -14.87
CA ARG A 293 7.87 0.92 -15.84
C ARG A 293 7.12 1.22 -17.15
N ASP A 294 6.26 2.21 -17.16
CA ASP A 294 5.48 2.64 -18.32
C ASP A 294 6.19 3.69 -19.19
N PHE A 295 7.41 4.09 -18.76
CA PHE A 295 8.27 5.02 -19.49
C PHE A 295 9.51 4.29 -20.04
N PRO A 296 9.98 4.63 -21.26
CA PRO A 296 11.22 4.12 -21.80
C PRO A 296 12.43 4.41 -20.90
N LEU A 297 13.40 3.50 -20.85
CA LEU A 297 14.62 3.66 -20.02
C LEU A 297 15.32 5.01 -20.21
N ARG A 298 15.35 5.52 -21.46
CA ARG A 298 15.96 6.81 -21.83
C ARG A 298 15.28 8.03 -21.21
N GLU A 299 14.04 7.90 -20.74
CA GLU A 299 13.25 8.98 -20.13
C GLU A 299 13.28 8.92 -18.59
N ARG A 300 13.89 7.87 -18.01
CA ARG A 300 13.98 7.63 -16.57
C ARG A 300 15.38 7.94 -16.02
N LEU A 301 15.86 9.13 -16.35
CA LEU A 301 17.24 9.54 -16.06
C LEU A 301 17.43 9.99 -14.62
N SER A 302 16.35 10.33 -13.91
CA SER A 302 16.40 10.66 -12.49
C SER A 302 16.46 9.39 -11.64
N LYS A 303 17.12 9.51 -10.47
CA LYS A 303 17.05 8.49 -9.40
C LYS A 303 15.62 8.15 -9.02
N TRP A 304 14.70 9.10 -9.16
CA TRP A 304 13.29 8.97 -8.83
C TRP A 304 12.41 8.63 -10.04
N GLY A 305 12.99 8.35 -11.20
CA GLY A 305 12.27 7.89 -12.39
C GLY A 305 12.17 8.94 -13.50
N ALA A 306 11.01 9.03 -14.15
CA ALA A 306 10.78 9.99 -15.22
C ALA A 306 10.65 11.42 -14.67
N HIS A 307 11.18 12.40 -15.42
CA HIS A 307 11.04 13.82 -15.08
C HIS A 307 9.58 14.29 -15.21
N ASP A 308 9.19 15.28 -14.41
CA ASP A 308 7.80 15.71 -14.29
C ASP A 308 7.20 16.10 -15.65
N HIS A 309 7.95 16.83 -16.49
CA HIS A 309 7.47 17.23 -17.81
C HIS A 309 7.12 16.04 -18.73
N ILE A 310 7.80 14.89 -18.59
CA ILE A 310 7.48 13.67 -19.32
C ILE A 310 6.17 13.07 -18.82
N VAL A 311 5.98 13.03 -17.49
CA VAL A 311 4.75 12.51 -16.87
C VAL A 311 3.55 13.39 -17.22
N PHE A 312 3.70 14.72 -17.18
CA PHE A 312 2.67 15.66 -17.63
C PHE A 312 2.37 15.52 -19.12
N SER A 313 3.39 15.37 -19.97
CA SER A 313 3.18 15.14 -21.41
C SER A 313 2.39 13.86 -21.66
N ARG A 314 2.67 12.79 -20.89
CA ARG A 314 1.90 11.55 -20.94
C ARG A 314 0.46 11.75 -20.48
N LEU A 315 0.21 12.47 -19.39
CA LEU A 315 -1.14 12.79 -18.94
C LEU A 315 -1.94 13.55 -20.01
N VAL A 316 -1.34 14.56 -20.65
CA VAL A 316 -1.98 15.33 -21.73
C VAL A 316 -2.30 14.43 -22.92
N SER A 317 -1.36 13.60 -23.36
CA SER A 317 -1.61 12.64 -24.45
C SER A 317 -2.72 11.63 -24.13
N ASP A 318 -2.79 11.15 -22.89
CA ASP A 318 -3.85 10.25 -22.44
C ASP A 318 -5.19 11.00 -22.28
N LEU A 319 -5.20 12.31 -21.99
CA LEU A 319 -6.41 13.14 -21.98
C LEU A 319 -6.95 13.41 -23.40
N GLU A 320 -6.08 13.61 -24.39
CA GLU A 320 -6.49 13.85 -25.78
C GLU A 320 -7.03 12.59 -26.47
N SER A 321 -6.62 11.40 -26.01
CA SER A 321 -6.98 10.12 -26.62
C SER A 321 -8.13 9.39 -25.91
N GLU A 322 -8.45 9.73 -24.67
CA GLU A 322 -9.50 9.06 -23.89
C GLU A 322 -10.86 9.77 -24.00
N LEU A 323 -11.91 8.97 -24.25
CA LEU A 323 -13.30 9.44 -24.35
C LEU A 323 -14.14 9.13 -23.11
N ARG A 324 -13.56 8.50 -22.08
CA ARG A 324 -14.32 7.97 -20.94
C ARG A 324 -14.46 9.01 -19.84
N GLU A 325 -15.60 9.66 -19.81
CA GLU A 325 -16.00 10.61 -18.78
C GLU A 325 -17.17 10.07 -17.92
N PRO A 326 -17.28 10.49 -16.66
CA PRO A 326 -16.34 11.36 -15.95
C PRO A 326 -15.11 10.59 -15.43
N PHE A 327 -14.00 11.30 -15.22
CA PHE A 327 -12.78 10.72 -14.67
C PHE A 327 -12.23 11.48 -13.47
N MET A 328 -11.41 10.77 -12.69
CA MET A 328 -10.50 11.34 -11.71
C MET A 328 -9.08 10.92 -12.08
N LYS A 329 -8.24 11.89 -12.47
CA LYS A 329 -6.82 11.66 -12.73
C LYS A 329 -5.99 12.32 -11.64
N VAL A 330 -5.02 11.60 -11.09
CA VAL A 330 -4.05 12.14 -10.12
C VAL A 330 -2.68 12.09 -10.75
N ILE A 331 -1.96 13.20 -10.74
CA ILE A 331 -0.55 13.26 -11.11
C ILE A 331 0.27 13.69 -9.89
N GLN A 332 1.32 12.93 -9.62
CA GLN A 332 2.26 13.21 -8.55
C GLN A 332 3.64 13.49 -9.14
N THR A 333 4.25 14.62 -8.77
CA THR A 333 5.60 14.98 -9.21
C THR A 333 6.68 14.22 -8.44
N SER A 334 7.90 14.18 -8.99
CA SER A 334 9.04 13.44 -8.40
C SER A 334 10.43 14.01 -8.72
N SER A 335 10.51 15.15 -9.42
CA SER A 335 11.77 15.71 -9.92
C SER A 335 12.65 16.37 -8.86
#